data_AF-A0A0A8WQL9-F1
#
_entry.id   AF-A0A0A8WQL9-F1
#
_cell.length_a   1.000
_cell.length_b   1.000
_cell.length_c   1.000
_cell.angle_alpha   90.00
_cell.angle_beta   90.00
_cell.angle_gamma   90.00
#
_symmetry.space_group_name_H-M   'P 1'
#
loop_
_entity.id
_entity.type
_entity.pdbx_description
1 polymer ?
#
loop_
_entity_poly.entity_id
_entity_poly.type
_entity_poly.pdbx_seq_one_letter_code
_entity_poly.pdbx_strand_id
1 'polypeptide(L)'
;MLSSNTNWRKLIIALTAAGVLAATPLLAADGAPAGSIDGKNTKVCSTCHRVEAGTYRGYFENVSMKSLSLQVKVDEKSEIIKFDKGTIKVSNPDVKDADVEKQLRGIKKNHEVKVVVELKNGALFAKAIVAKPPIKVDEAKLIKIDDVERLVALGPEKGNFTLIDSRPFPRYQDGFIPGAINLPYPAFDKNIDKLPADKNRLIVFYCAGITCTMSPKSLEKAEQLGYRNAKVFREGMPGWLQRKPGVMTVKFIKEAWLDKEMPFVLLDTRSPKEAEKGFIKNAVTFPVVDEKSLKTLPKKAVKAPIFVYDADGKGNSQAVAQGIVKAGYAPVLVVDGGIAAWQKAGLPVENGALATKIAYIPKPKAGEISIDNFKTLIAAIPADTILIDVRPPDEVKEGAIAGAVNIPTTEIDQRLAQLPKEKRIVAYCNSGTLAEMAYHTLKGKGYPSVFFLNAKVEIDEGKVEISR
;
A
#
# COMPACT_ATOMS: atom_id res chain seq x y z
N MET A 1 -5.54 -54.27 28.39
CA MET A 1 -4.73 -55.45 28.79
C MET A 1 -4.11 -56.00 27.50
N LEU A 2 -2.83 -55.68 27.25
CA LEU A 2 -1.67 -56.62 27.27
C LEU A 2 -1.76 -57.67 26.14
N SER A 3 -0.78 -57.95 25.29
CA SER A 3 0.64 -57.58 25.15
C SER A 3 1.15 -58.04 23.76
N SER A 4 2.11 -57.34 23.14
CA SER A 4 3.53 -57.74 22.94
C SER A 4 3.91 -58.52 21.65
N ASN A 5 4.82 -57.90 20.88
CA ASN A 5 6.05 -58.41 20.24
C ASN A 5 6.04 -59.76 19.50
N THR A 6 6.63 -59.84 18.29
CA THR A 6 8.07 -60.14 18.06
C THR A 6 8.41 -60.24 16.56
N ASN A 7 9.67 -59.95 16.26
CA ASN A 7 10.41 -59.77 15.01
C ASN A 7 10.78 -61.04 14.19
N TRP A 8 10.95 -60.84 12.87
CA TRP A 8 12.03 -61.31 11.95
C TRP A 8 12.08 -62.75 11.41
N ARG A 9 12.20 -62.85 10.07
CA ARG A 9 13.34 -63.45 9.30
C ARG A 9 13.12 -63.30 7.77
N LYS A 10 13.91 -62.46 7.09
CA LYS A 10 15.13 -62.76 6.29
C LYS A 10 14.87 -63.31 4.87
N LEU A 11 15.27 -62.54 3.86
CA LEU A 11 16.02 -63.08 2.73
C LEU A 11 17.15 -62.11 2.36
N ILE A 12 18.37 -62.63 2.40
CA ILE A 12 19.65 -61.99 2.05
C ILE A 12 20.02 -62.53 0.67
N ILE A 13 20.30 -61.65 -0.29
CA ILE A 13 21.15 -61.96 -1.44
C ILE A 13 22.21 -60.88 -1.50
N ALA A 14 23.46 -61.30 -1.30
CA ALA A 14 24.64 -60.49 -1.51
C ALA A 14 25.09 -60.64 -2.97
N LEU A 15 25.50 -59.54 -3.59
CA LEU A 15 26.44 -59.56 -4.72
C LEU A 15 27.22 -58.24 -4.73
N THR A 16 28.52 -58.41 -4.51
CA THR A 16 29.59 -57.41 -4.56
C THR A 16 29.85 -56.93 -5.98
N ALA A 17 30.01 -55.61 -6.17
CA ALA A 17 30.77 -55.07 -7.30
C ALA A 17 31.41 -53.72 -6.91
N ALA A 18 32.72 -53.66 -7.11
CA ALA A 18 33.57 -52.49 -6.88
C ALA A 18 33.15 -51.30 -7.77
N GLY A 19 33.11 -50.10 -7.20
CA GLY A 19 32.83 -48.86 -7.89
C GLY A 19 33.89 -47.81 -7.59
N VAL A 20 34.61 -47.44 -8.65
CA VAL A 20 35.69 -46.46 -8.75
C VAL A 20 35.36 -45.12 -8.05
N LEU A 21 36.29 -44.63 -7.21
CA LEU A 21 36.29 -43.23 -6.73
C LEU A 21 36.57 -42.31 -7.92
N ALA A 22 35.51 -41.80 -8.55
CA ALA A 22 35.60 -40.64 -9.42
C ALA A 22 35.53 -39.38 -8.54
N ALA A 23 36.66 -38.68 -8.42
CA ALA A 23 36.69 -37.33 -7.89
C ALA A 23 35.91 -36.42 -8.85
N THR A 24 34.64 -36.16 -8.54
CA THR A 24 33.92 -35.04 -9.15
C THR A 24 34.59 -33.76 -8.71
N PRO A 25 35.07 -32.90 -9.63
CA PRO A 25 35.50 -31.58 -9.23
C PRO A 25 34.27 -30.87 -8.66
N LEU A 26 34.39 -30.37 -7.44
CA LEU A 26 33.51 -29.34 -6.93
C LEU A 26 33.61 -28.19 -7.95
N LEU A 27 32.63 -28.11 -8.86
CA LEU A 27 32.36 -26.87 -9.57
C LEU A 27 32.03 -25.88 -8.46
N ALA A 28 33.01 -25.01 -8.16
CA ALA A 28 32.78 -23.79 -7.43
C ALA A 28 31.54 -23.15 -8.05
N ALA A 29 30.44 -23.11 -7.29
CA ALA A 29 29.36 -22.20 -7.60
C ALA A 29 30.01 -20.82 -7.60
N ASP A 30 30.19 -20.24 -8.78
CA ASP A 30 30.61 -18.86 -8.93
C ASP A 30 29.70 -18.00 -8.05
N GLY A 31 30.24 -17.58 -6.91
CA GLY A 31 29.58 -16.67 -6.01
C GLY A 31 29.29 -15.40 -6.80
N ALA A 32 28.00 -15.02 -6.87
CA ALA A 32 27.63 -13.70 -7.36
C ALA A 32 28.51 -12.65 -6.67
N PRO A 33 29.07 -11.67 -7.41
CA PRO A 33 29.97 -10.70 -6.81
C PRO A 33 29.28 -9.99 -5.64
N ALA A 34 29.97 -9.94 -4.51
CA ALA A 34 29.54 -9.16 -3.35
C ALA A 34 29.37 -7.69 -3.78
N GLY A 35 28.12 -7.27 -3.99
CA GLY A 35 27.79 -5.91 -4.42
C GLY A 35 26.59 -5.74 -5.38
N SER A 36 25.95 -6.80 -5.87
CA SER A 36 24.79 -6.65 -6.76
C SER A 36 23.51 -6.25 -6.00
N ILE A 37 22.80 -5.24 -6.50
CA ILE A 37 21.50 -4.80 -5.96
C ILE A 37 20.39 -5.43 -6.77
N ASP A 38 19.60 -6.28 -6.13
CA ASP A 38 18.37 -6.77 -6.73
C ASP A 38 17.40 -5.61 -6.97
N GLY A 39 16.80 -5.61 -8.16
CA GLY A 39 15.73 -4.67 -8.46
C GLY A 39 14.51 -4.92 -7.58
N LYS A 40 13.70 -3.89 -7.37
CA LYS A 40 12.40 -4.04 -6.69
C LYS A 40 11.30 -3.34 -7.47
N ASN A 41 10.20 -4.03 -7.69
CA ASN A 41 8.96 -3.45 -8.19
C ASN A 41 7.86 -3.78 -7.21
N THR A 42 6.79 -2.97 -7.16
CA THR A 42 5.57 -3.46 -6.51
C THR A 42 5.15 -4.77 -7.19
N LYS A 43 4.73 -5.79 -6.42
CA LYS A 43 4.18 -7.09 -6.88
C LYS A 43 3.21 -6.92 -8.03
N VAL A 44 2.44 -5.84 -7.99
CA VAL A 44 1.44 -5.59 -9.02
C VAL A 44 1.97 -4.84 -10.23
N CYS A 45 3.08 -4.11 -10.10
CA CYS A 45 3.85 -3.65 -11.24
C CYS A 45 4.65 -4.77 -11.88
N SER A 46 5.09 -5.80 -11.14
CA SER A 46 5.83 -6.94 -11.72
C SER A 46 4.99 -7.77 -12.71
N THR A 47 3.67 -7.69 -12.64
CA THR A 47 2.78 -8.28 -13.64
C THR A 47 2.95 -7.65 -15.03
N CYS A 48 3.46 -6.41 -15.12
CA CYS A 48 3.53 -5.65 -16.37
C CYS A 48 4.91 -5.06 -16.67
N HIS A 49 5.81 -5.08 -15.69
CA HIS A 49 7.19 -4.63 -15.81
C HIS A 49 8.11 -5.69 -15.25
N ARG A 50 9.16 -6.04 -16.00
CA ARG A 50 10.21 -6.90 -15.45
C ARG A 50 10.97 -6.15 -14.36
N VAL A 51 11.41 -6.87 -13.34
CA VAL A 51 12.31 -6.34 -12.33
C VAL A 51 13.67 -6.13 -12.99
N GLU A 52 14.19 -4.91 -12.90
CA GLU A 52 15.48 -4.52 -13.47
C GLU A 52 16.47 -4.36 -12.30
N ALA A 53 17.62 -5.04 -12.35
CA ALA A 53 18.66 -4.91 -11.31
C ALA A 53 19.04 -3.43 -11.09
N GLY A 54 19.28 -3.05 -9.83
CA GLY A 54 19.59 -1.67 -9.46
C GLY A 54 18.47 -0.66 -9.75
N THR A 55 17.23 -1.10 -10.00
CA THR A 55 16.09 -0.22 -10.24
C THR A 55 14.94 -0.54 -9.28
N TYR A 56 14.41 0.52 -8.67
CA TYR A 56 13.28 0.46 -7.75
C TYR A 56 12.09 1.18 -8.41
N ARG A 57 10.97 0.49 -8.58
CA ARG A 57 9.72 1.06 -9.12
C ARG A 57 8.64 1.00 -8.06
N GLY A 58 8.12 2.17 -7.71
CA GLY A 58 7.15 2.32 -6.64
C GLY A 58 6.44 3.67 -6.69
N TYR A 59 5.86 4.04 -5.56
CA TYR A 59 5.13 5.30 -5.41
C TYR A 59 5.91 6.25 -4.51
N PHE A 60 6.18 7.46 -4.98
CA PHE A 60 6.85 8.47 -4.20
C PHE A 60 6.02 8.86 -2.99
N GLU A 61 6.62 8.87 -1.80
CA GLU A 61 5.92 9.27 -0.57
C GLU A 61 6.36 10.63 -0.08
N ASN A 62 7.68 10.87 -0.08
CA ASN A 62 8.27 12.10 0.44
C ASN A 62 9.73 12.27 -0.01
N VAL A 63 10.24 13.50 0.08
CA VAL A 63 11.66 13.83 0.00
C VAL A 63 12.05 14.68 1.19
N SER A 64 13.19 14.38 1.81
CA SER A 64 13.82 15.22 2.82
C SER A 64 15.13 15.77 2.27
N MET A 65 15.16 17.09 2.04
CA MET A 65 16.37 17.78 1.58
C MET A 65 17.40 17.96 2.70
N LYS A 66 16.97 17.93 3.97
CA LYS A 66 17.87 18.00 5.12
C LYS A 66 18.69 16.72 5.28
N SER A 67 18.03 15.57 5.16
CA SER A 67 18.69 14.24 5.26
C SER A 67 19.12 13.65 3.91
N LEU A 68 18.88 14.39 2.82
CA LEU A 68 19.10 13.95 1.45
C LEU A 68 18.57 12.53 1.19
N SER A 69 17.29 12.31 1.48
CA SER A 69 16.64 11.00 1.31
C SER A 69 15.28 11.10 0.62
N LEU A 70 14.94 10.04 -0.11
CA LEU A 70 13.68 9.80 -0.80
C LEU A 70 12.96 8.63 -0.13
N GLN A 71 11.66 8.74 0.06
CA GLN A 71 10.80 7.61 0.42
C GLN A 71 10.03 7.15 -0.81
N VAL A 72 10.18 5.87 -1.14
CA VAL A 72 9.46 5.23 -2.23
C VAL A 72 8.79 3.98 -1.71
N LYS A 73 7.46 3.97 -1.72
CA LYS A 73 6.67 2.80 -1.36
C LYS A 73 6.80 1.74 -2.44
N VAL A 74 7.37 0.60 -2.08
CA VAL A 74 7.41 -0.63 -2.87
C VAL A 74 6.61 -1.70 -2.11
N ASP A 75 5.47 -2.08 -2.66
CA ASP A 75 4.46 -2.91 -1.98
C ASP A 75 3.97 -2.30 -0.66
N GLU A 76 4.12 -3.04 0.43
CA GLU A 76 3.72 -2.65 1.79
C GLU A 76 4.87 -1.95 2.53
N LYS A 77 6.06 -1.81 1.91
CA LYS A 77 7.26 -1.25 2.53
C LYS A 77 7.62 0.09 1.92
N SER A 78 7.91 1.06 2.77
CA SER A 78 8.53 2.32 2.36
C SER A 78 10.03 2.09 2.28
N GLU A 79 10.57 2.05 1.07
CA GLU A 79 12.02 1.99 0.85
C GLU A 79 12.57 3.40 0.96
N ILE A 80 13.62 3.55 1.76
CA ILE A 80 14.26 4.85 1.98
C ILE A 80 15.61 4.85 1.29
N ILE A 81 15.78 5.80 0.37
CA ILE A 81 16.88 5.83 -0.59
C ILE A 81 17.58 7.18 -0.43
N LYS A 82 18.85 7.17 -0.03
CA LYS A 82 19.67 8.40 0.08
C LYS A 82 19.94 8.97 -1.31
N PHE A 83 20.39 10.22 -1.40
CA PHE A 83 20.88 10.78 -2.65
C PHE A 83 21.95 11.84 -2.40
N ASP A 84 22.77 12.10 -3.40
CA ASP A 84 23.73 13.18 -3.38
C ASP A 84 23.19 14.33 -4.25
N LYS A 85 22.89 15.49 -3.65
CA LYS A 85 22.24 16.63 -4.35
C LYS A 85 23.03 17.07 -5.61
N GLY A 86 24.35 16.99 -5.57
CA GLY A 86 25.22 17.38 -6.68
C GLY A 86 25.30 16.39 -7.85
N THR A 87 24.86 15.14 -7.66
CA THR A 87 25.04 14.09 -8.69
C THR A 87 23.75 13.37 -9.09
N ILE A 88 22.68 13.49 -8.30
CA ILE A 88 21.40 12.86 -8.63
C ILE A 88 20.83 13.46 -9.92
N LYS A 89 20.41 12.59 -10.84
CA LYS A 89 19.64 12.99 -12.02
C LYS A 89 18.15 12.94 -11.70
N VAL A 90 17.45 14.06 -11.86
CA VAL A 90 16.01 14.13 -11.61
C VAL A 90 15.29 14.45 -12.91
N SER A 91 14.24 13.67 -13.20
CA SER A 91 13.32 13.94 -14.30
C SER A 91 11.91 14.00 -13.76
N ASN A 92 11.39 15.22 -13.60
CA ASN A 92 10.00 15.48 -13.26
C ASN A 92 9.36 16.35 -14.37
N PRO A 93 8.53 15.75 -15.25
CA PRO A 93 7.94 16.46 -16.38
C PRO A 93 6.96 17.57 -15.96
N ASP A 94 6.47 17.53 -14.71
CA ASP A 94 5.53 18.53 -14.18
C ASP A 94 6.25 19.80 -13.69
N VAL A 95 7.58 19.79 -13.59
CA VAL A 95 8.39 20.92 -13.12
C VAL A 95 9.33 21.36 -14.25
N LYS A 96 9.22 22.62 -14.69
CA LYS A 96 10.08 23.17 -15.75
C LYS A 96 11.46 23.62 -15.25
N ASP A 97 11.59 23.90 -13.96
CA ASP A 97 12.83 24.38 -13.35
C ASP A 97 13.85 23.23 -13.28
N ALA A 98 15.10 23.44 -13.69
CA ALA A 98 16.14 22.43 -13.68
C ALA A 98 16.75 22.18 -12.29
N ASP A 99 16.45 23.02 -11.30
CA ASP A 99 16.92 22.85 -9.92
C ASP A 99 16.43 21.51 -9.33
N VAL A 100 17.38 20.72 -8.85
CA VAL A 100 17.15 19.37 -8.31
C VAL A 100 16.17 19.41 -7.14
N GLU A 101 16.27 20.40 -6.27
CA GLU A 101 15.41 20.48 -5.09
C GLU A 101 13.96 20.78 -5.47
N LYS A 102 13.74 21.75 -6.37
CA LYS A 102 12.40 22.06 -6.90
C LYS A 102 11.82 20.87 -7.67
N GLN A 103 12.63 20.19 -8.48
CA GLN A 103 12.23 19.00 -9.21
C GLN A 103 11.74 17.89 -8.27
N LEU A 104 12.52 17.58 -7.22
CA LEU A 104 12.18 16.55 -6.22
C LEU A 104 10.95 16.93 -5.39
N ARG A 105 10.90 18.15 -4.87
CA ARG A 105 9.77 18.65 -4.07
C ARG A 105 8.47 18.72 -4.87
N GLY A 106 8.57 18.90 -6.19
CA GLY A 106 7.42 18.90 -7.09
C GLY A 106 6.85 17.53 -7.41
N ILE A 107 7.51 16.42 -7.04
CA ILE A 107 6.95 15.08 -7.21
C ILE A 107 5.84 14.90 -6.18
N LYS A 108 4.60 14.70 -6.66
CA LYS A 108 3.45 14.55 -5.77
C LYS A 108 3.52 13.22 -5.01
N LYS A 109 3.03 13.21 -3.77
CA LYS A 109 2.82 11.96 -3.02
C LYS A 109 1.93 11.02 -3.82
N ASN A 110 2.27 9.73 -3.81
CA ASN A 110 1.68 8.65 -4.60
C ASN A 110 1.91 8.73 -6.11
N HIS A 111 2.81 9.59 -6.60
CA HIS A 111 3.21 9.58 -8.00
C HIS A 111 4.12 8.38 -8.29
N GLU A 112 3.92 7.72 -9.43
CA GLU A 112 4.73 6.56 -9.80
C GLU A 112 6.15 7.01 -10.21
N VAL A 113 7.17 6.44 -9.57
CA VAL A 113 8.57 6.78 -9.82
C VAL A 113 9.40 5.54 -10.15
N LYS A 114 10.40 5.73 -11.01
CA LYS A 114 11.52 4.82 -11.18
C LYS A 114 12.74 5.45 -10.51
N VAL A 115 13.37 4.75 -9.58
CA VAL A 115 14.63 5.16 -8.96
C VAL A 115 15.72 4.20 -9.38
N VAL A 116 16.80 4.72 -9.95
CA VAL A 116 18.02 3.95 -10.23
C VAL A 116 18.92 4.09 -9.00
N VAL A 117 19.29 2.97 -8.41
CA VAL A 117 20.00 2.92 -7.13
C VAL A 117 21.40 2.31 -7.25
N GLU A 118 22.27 2.69 -6.33
CA GLU A 118 23.57 2.07 -6.06
C GLU A 118 23.76 1.85 -4.56
N LEU A 119 24.69 0.97 -4.17
CA LEU A 119 25.05 0.72 -2.78
C LEU A 119 26.31 1.51 -2.48
N LYS A 120 26.26 2.37 -1.46
CA LYS A 120 27.45 2.99 -0.87
C LYS A 120 27.45 2.70 0.62
N ASN A 121 28.52 2.07 1.10
CA ASN A 121 28.71 1.75 2.51
C ASN A 121 27.49 1.05 3.15
N GLY A 122 26.87 0.11 2.43
CA GLY A 122 25.69 -0.63 2.90
C GLY A 122 24.34 0.10 2.81
N ALA A 123 24.30 1.36 2.36
CA ALA A 123 23.07 2.12 2.18
C ALA A 123 22.73 2.30 0.68
N LEU A 124 21.43 2.35 0.36
CA LEU A 124 20.94 2.65 -0.99
C LEU A 124 21.05 4.14 -1.30
N PHE A 125 21.66 4.47 -2.43
CA PHE A 125 21.78 5.82 -2.98
C PHE A 125 21.12 5.91 -4.36
N ALA A 126 20.28 6.92 -4.59
CA ALA A 126 19.65 7.19 -5.86
C ALA A 126 20.65 7.91 -6.79
N LYS A 127 21.01 7.25 -7.90
CA LYS A 127 21.68 7.89 -9.05
C LYS A 127 20.73 8.73 -9.86
N ALA A 128 19.50 8.26 -9.99
CA ALA A 128 18.47 8.94 -10.74
C ALA A 128 17.09 8.65 -10.17
N ILE A 129 16.19 9.62 -10.29
CA ILE A 129 14.76 9.43 -10.08
C ILE A 129 14.00 10.04 -11.25
N VAL A 130 13.06 9.27 -11.76
CA VAL A 130 12.17 9.66 -12.86
C VAL A 130 10.74 9.57 -12.34
N ALA A 131 10.09 10.74 -12.23
CA ALA A 131 8.64 10.80 -12.07
C ALA A 131 8.01 10.47 -13.42
N LYS A 132 7.27 9.36 -13.45
CA LYS A 132 6.75 8.83 -14.70
C LYS A 132 5.72 9.80 -15.28
N PRO A 133 5.87 10.26 -16.53
CA PRO A 133 4.90 11.17 -17.14
C PRO A 133 3.54 10.48 -17.31
N PRO A 134 2.45 11.26 -17.43
CA PRO A 134 1.19 10.76 -17.93
C PRO A 134 1.40 10.06 -19.29
N ILE A 135 0.74 8.92 -19.48
CA ILE A 135 0.73 8.25 -20.78
C ILE A 135 -0.02 9.13 -21.78
N LYS A 136 0.62 9.37 -22.93
CA LYS A 136 -0.01 10.09 -24.04
C LYS A 136 -1.14 9.23 -24.60
N VAL A 137 -2.33 9.81 -24.65
CA VAL A 137 -3.53 9.23 -25.26
C VAL A 137 -4.16 10.37 -26.04
N ASP A 138 -4.61 10.09 -27.27
CA ASP A 138 -5.37 11.05 -28.07
C ASP A 138 -6.57 11.58 -27.26
N GLU A 139 -6.73 12.91 -27.23
CA GLU A 139 -7.83 13.56 -26.51
C GLU A 139 -9.20 13.07 -27.00
N ALA A 140 -9.33 12.78 -28.30
CA ALA A 140 -10.54 12.21 -28.87
C ALA A 140 -10.84 10.78 -28.38
N LYS A 141 -9.86 10.10 -27.77
CA LYS A 141 -10.01 8.77 -27.17
C LYS A 141 -10.19 8.83 -25.65
N LEU A 142 -10.14 10.01 -25.05
CA LEU A 142 -10.38 10.18 -23.62
C LEU A 142 -11.87 10.35 -23.31
N ILE A 143 -12.26 9.91 -22.11
CA ILE A 143 -13.56 10.24 -21.50
C ILE A 143 -13.31 10.95 -20.17
N LYS A 144 -14.04 12.05 -19.93
CA LYS A 144 -13.90 12.86 -18.72
C LYS A 144 -14.55 12.15 -17.52
N ILE A 145 -14.04 12.41 -16.33
CA ILE A 145 -14.58 11.83 -15.10
C ILE A 145 -16.08 12.10 -14.93
N ASP A 146 -16.57 13.31 -15.22
CA ASP A 146 -18.00 13.66 -15.07
C ASP A 146 -18.91 12.78 -15.96
N ASP A 147 -18.44 12.42 -17.16
CA ASP A 147 -19.16 11.50 -18.05
C ASP A 147 -19.14 10.07 -17.53
N VAL A 148 -18.00 9.60 -16.98
CA VAL A 148 -17.91 8.27 -16.35
C VAL A 148 -18.83 8.20 -15.13
N GLU A 149 -18.86 9.25 -14.30
CA GLU A 149 -19.76 9.35 -13.15
C GLU A 149 -21.23 9.24 -13.56
N ARG A 150 -21.62 9.95 -14.62
CA ARG A 150 -22.98 9.89 -15.19
C ARG A 150 -23.31 8.49 -15.71
N LEU A 151 -22.39 7.86 -16.46
CA LEU A 151 -22.58 6.50 -16.99
C LEU A 151 -22.75 5.48 -15.86
N VAL A 152 -21.89 5.52 -14.84
CA VAL A 152 -21.96 4.63 -13.68
C VAL A 152 -23.27 4.82 -12.91
N ALA A 153 -23.74 6.06 -12.74
CA ALA A 153 -25.01 6.35 -12.09
C ALA A 153 -26.23 5.81 -12.87
N LEU A 154 -26.17 5.78 -14.20
CA LEU A 154 -27.21 5.18 -15.05
C LEU A 154 -27.16 3.64 -15.03
N GLY A 155 -25.97 3.08 -14.84
CA GLY A 155 -25.69 1.65 -14.94
C GLY A 155 -25.44 1.19 -16.39
N PRO A 156 -24.72 0.06 -16.60
CA PRO A 156 -24.26 -0.39 -17.92
C PRO A 156 -25.34 -0.46 -19.00
N GLU A 157 -26.52 -0.96 -18.66
CA GLU A 157 -27.61 -1.17 -19.62
C GLU A 157 -28.29 0.14 -20.02
N LYS A 158 -28.75 0.94 -19.06
CA LYS A 158 -29.39 2.24 -19.36
C LYS A 158 -28.40 3.24 -19.97
N GLY A 159 -27.14 3.19 -19.57
CA GLY A 159 -26.07 4.01 -20.12
C GLY A 159 -25.49 3.49 -21.45
N ASN A 160 -25.93 2.31 -21.91
CA ASN A 160 -25.42 1.58 -23.07
C ASN A 160 -23.87 1.58 -23.17
N PHE A 161 -23.21 1.14 -22.10
CA PHE A 161 -21.75 1.10 -22.04
C PHE A 161 -21.22 -0.15 -21.32
N THR A 162 -19.96 -0.46 -21.56
CA THR A 162 -19.21 -1.49 -20.84
C THR A 162 -18.01 -0.83 -20.17
N LEU A 163 -17.91 -0.96 -18.86
CA LEU A 163 -16.79 -0.41 -18.09
C LEU A 163 -15.78 -1.51 -17.78
N ILE A 164 -14.54 -1.32 -18.20
CA ILE A 164 -13.52 -2.36 -18.17
C ILE A 164 -12.32 -1.91 -17.35
N ASP A 165 -12.05 -2.66 -16.29
CA ASP A 165 -10.81 -2.55 -15.54
C ASP A 165 -9.71 -3.38 -16.22
N SER A 166 -8.72 -2.68 -16.76
CA SER A 166 -7.57 -3.30 -17.46
C SER A 166 -6.48 -3.81 -16.52
N ARG A 167 -6.63 -3.65 -15.21
CA ARG A 167 -5.62 -4.08 -14.21
C ARG A 167 -5.66 -5.60 -13.99
N PRO A 168 -4.56 -6.20 -13.49
CA PRO A 168 -4.57 -7.56 -13.00
C PRO A 168 -5.61 -7.76 -11.89
N PHE A 169 -6.16 -8.98 -11.83
CA PHE A 169 -7.23 -9.35 -10.90
C PHE A 169 -6.97 -8.94 -9.43
N PRO A 170 -5.75 -9.08 -8.86
CA PRO A 170 -5.50 -8.62 -7.50
C PRO A 170 -5.77 -7.12 -7.25
N ARG A 171 -5.56 -6.22 -8.24
CA ARG A 171 -5.91 -4.79 -8.08
C ARG A 171 -7.40 -4.54 -8.22
N TYR A 172 -8.05 -5.32 -9.07
CA TYR A 172 -9.50 -5.25 -9.24
C TYR A 172 -10.17 -5.61 -7.92
N GLN A 173 -9.72 -6.70 -7.28
CA GLN A 173 -10.28 -7.18 -6.02
C GLN A 173 -10.17 -6.19 -4.84
N ASP A 174 -9.10 -5.38 -4.81
CA ASP A 174 -8.81 -4.31 -3.82
C ASP A 174 -9.68 -3.05 -3.99
N GLY A 175 -10.38 -2.93 -5.11
CA GLY A 175 -11.19 -1.75 -5.37
C GLY A 175 -11.40 -1.53 -6.85
N PHE A 176 -12.64 -1.48 -7.33
CA PHE A 176 -13.01 -1.21 -8.72
C PHE A 176 -14.16 -0.22 -8.81
N ILE A 177 -14.36 0.40 -9.97
CA ILE A 177 -15.48 1.32 -10.21
C ILE A 177 -16.79 0.50 -10.24
N PRO A 178 -17.88 0.93 -9.56
CA PRO A 178 -19.15 0.21 -9.59
C PRO A 178 -19.59 -0.18 -11.01
N GLY A 179 -19.97 -1.45 -11.21
CA GLY A 179 -20.39 -1.99 -12.50
C GLY A 179 -19.25 -2.35 -13.47
N ALA A 180 -17.99 -2.17 -13.09
CA ALA A 180 -16.86 -2.56 -13.93
C ALA A 180 -16.63 -4.07 -13.96
N ILE A 181 -16.29 -4.61 -15.13
CA ILE A 181 -15.79 -5.97 -15.31
C ILE A 181 -14.26 -5.98 -15.38
N ASN A 182 -13.64 -7.06 -14.90
CA ASN A 182 -12.19 -7.22 -15.01
C ASN A 182 -11.79 -7.92 -16.32
N LEU A 183 -11.04 -7.20 -17.15
CA LEU A 183 -10.40 -7.71 -18.35
C LEU A 183 -8.93 -7.26 -18.32
N PRO A 184 -8.04 -8.00 -17.65
CA PRO A 184 -6.64 -7.61 -17.48
C PRO A 184 -5.92 -7.48 -18.83
N TYR A 185 -5.21 -6.38 -19.07
CA TYR A 185 -4.44 -6.21 -20.31
C TYR A 185 -3.43 -7.37 -20.57
N PRO A 186 -2.65 -7.85 -19.58
CA PRO A 186 -1.73 -8.98 -19.79
C PRO A 186 -2.41 -10.28 -20.22
N ALA A 187 -3.72 -10.42 -19.95
CA ALA A 187 -4.53 -11.58 -20.31
C ALA A 187 -5.65 -11.23 -21.30
N PHE A 188 -5.54 -10.09 -22.01
CA PHE A 188 -6.61 -9.55 -22.84
C PHE A 188 -7.11 -10.57 -23.86
N ASP A 189 -6.18 -11.20 -24.59
CA ASP A 189 -6.50 -12.13 -25.68
C ASP A 189 -7.23 -13.39 -25.18
N LYS A 190 -7.04 -13.74 -23.90
CA LYS A 190 -7.72 -14.87 -23.24
C LYS A 190 -9.08 -14.51 -22.64
N ASN A 191 -9.44 -13.23 -22.62
CA ASN A 191 -10.66 -12.71 -21.98
C ASN A 191 -11.49 -11.87 -22.96
N ILE A 192 -11.31 -12.05 -24.27
CA ILE A 192 -12.03 -11.30 -25.31
C ILE A 192 -13.54 -11.57 -25.30
N ASP A 193 -13.94 -12.72 -24.75
CA ASP A 193 -15.32 -13.13 -24.53
C ASP A 193 -16.07 -12.21 -23.55
N LYS A 194 -15.34 -11.45 -22.74
CA LYS A 194 -15.92 -10.43 -21.84
C LYS A 194 -16.22 -9.10 -22.51
N LEU A 195 -15.74 -8.87 -23.74
CA LEU A 195 -16.08 -7.67 -24.50
C LEU A 195 -17.53 -7.78 -25.01
N PRO A 196 -18.25 -6.65 -25.15
CA PRO A 196 -19.62 -6.69 -25.64
C PRO A 196 -19.69 -7.23 -27.07
N ALA A 197 -20.73 -8.01 -27.37
CA ALA A 197 -20.95 -8.53 -28.72
C ALA A 197 -21.18 -7.40 -29.74
N ASP A 198 -21.92 -6.36 -29.34
CA ASP A 198 -22.12 -5.15 -30.15
C ASP A 198 -20.83 -4.31 -30.21
N LYS A 199 -20.26 -4.17 -31.40
CA LYS A 199 -19.04 -3.40 -31.68
C LYS A 199 -19.23 -1.89 -31.59
N ASN A 200 -20.47 -1.41 -31.57
CA ASN A 200 -20.83 0.00 -31.46
C ASN A 200 -21.11 0.45 -30.01
N ARG A 201 -21.34 -0.51 -29.10
CA ARG A 201 -21.50 -0.22 -27.67
C ARG A 201 -20.26 0.50 -27.14
N LEU A 202 -20.47 1.55 -26.35
CA LEU A 202 -19.38 2.30 -25.75
C LEU A 202 -18.57 1.39 -24.81
N ILE A 203 -17.26 1.30 -25.02
CA ILE A 203 -16.35 0.64 -24.08
C ILE A 203 -15.48 1.71 -23.41
N VAL A 204 -15.48 1.73 -22.09
CA VAL A 204 -14.62 2.60 -21.30
C VAL A 204 -13.58 1.74 -20.59
N PHE A 205 -12.31 1.84 -21.00
CA PHE A 205 -11.20 1.20 -20.31
C PHE A 205 -10.62 2.14 -19.25
N TYR A 206 -10.35 1.61 -18.07
CA TYR A 206 -9.61 2.33 -17.03
C TYR A 206 -8.58 1.43 -16.37
N CYS A 207 -7.65 2.03 -15.64
CA CYS A 207 -6.62 1.27 -14.91
C CYS A 207 -6.14 2.02 -13.65
N ALA A 208 -4.86 1.93 -13.32
CA ALA A 208 -4.27 2.43 -12.07
C ALA A 208 -3.89 3.93 -12.09
N GLY A 209 -4.41 4.69 -13.05
CA GLY A 209 -4.20 6.14 -13.17
C GLY A 209 -3.32 6.55 -14.34
N ILE A 210 -2.95 7.83 -14.35
CA ILE A 210 -2.44 8.53 -15.54
C ILE A 210 -1.12 7.98 -16.10
N THR A 211 -0.31 7.30 -15.28
CA THR A 211 0.98 6.73 -15.68
C THR A 211 0.86 5.27 -16.15
N CYS A 212 -0.32 4.65 -16.04
CA CYS A 212 -0.51 3.25 -16.34
C CYS A 212 -0.84 3.03 -17.82
N THR A 213 -0.14 2.10 -18.47
CA THR A 213 -0.28 1.84 -19.91
C THR A 213 -1.38 0.82 -20.25
N MET A 214 -2.03 0.22 -19.25
CA MET A 214 -2.93 -0.91 -19.49
C MET A 214 -4.22 -0.50 -20.20
N SER A 215 -4.90 0.58 -19.77
CA SER A 215 -6.14 0.98 -20.45
C SER A 215 -5.92 1.52 -21.87
N PRO A 216 -4.87 2.32 -22.17
CA PRO A 216 -4.57 2.67 -23.57
C PRO A 216 -4.26 1.46 -24.44
N LYS A 217 -3.49 0.48 -23.93
CA LYS A 217 -3.18 -0.72 -24.71
C LYS A 217 -4.37 -1.67 -24.86
N SER A 218 -5.27 -1.74 -23.88
CA SER A 218 -6.55 -2.44 -24.02
C SER A 218 -7.46 -1.77 -25.06
N LEU A 219 -7.48 -0.42 -25.11
CA LEU A 219 -8.17 0.33 -26.15
C LEU A 219 -7.62 -0.04 -27.53
N GLU A 220 -6.30 0.03 -27.74
CA GLU A 220 -5.66 -0.35 -29.01
C GLU A 220 -6.04 -1.77 -29.46
N LYS A 221 -6.01 -2.74 -28.54
CA LYS A 221 -6.44 -4.12 -28.83
C LYS A 221 -7.92 -4.21 -29.20
N ALA A 222 -8.80 -3.47 -28.52
CA ALA A 222 -10.21 -3.45 -28.88
C ALA A 222 -10.43 -2.86 -30.28
N GLU A 223 -9.70 -1.81 -30.66
CA GLU A 223 -9.80 -1.22 -31.99
C GLU A 223 -9.38 -2.20 -33.10
N GLN A 224 -8.33 -2.98 -32.85
CA GLN A 224 -7.89 -4.08 -33.72
C GLN A 224 -8.96 -5.17 -33.87
N LEU A 225 -9.78 -5.40 -32.85
CA LEU A 225 -10.92 -6.33 -32.87
C LEU A 225 -12.21 -5.71 -33.44
N GLY A 226 -12.14 -4.53 -34.04
CA GLY A 226 -13.26 -3.89 -34.73
C GLY A 226 -14.13 -2.97 -33.88
N TYR A 227 -13.83 -2.77 -32.59
CA TYR A 227 -14.56 -1.80 -31.77
C TYR A 227 -14.24 -0.38 -32.23
N ARG A 228 -15.27 0.43 -32.47
CA ARG A 228 -15.13 1.81 -32.97
C ARG A 228 -15.44 2.87 -31.92
N ASN A 229 -16.22 2.49 -30.90
CA ASN A 229 -16.64 3.36 -29.82
C ASN A 229 -15.97 2.95 -28.50
N ALA A 230 -14.66 3.15 -28.41
CA ALA A 230 -13.89 2.84 -27.21
C ALA A 230 -13.11 4.07 -26.72
N LYS A 231 -13.05 4.22 -25.40
CA LYS A 231 -12.46 5.37 -24.70
C LYS A 231 -11.60 4.91 -23.53
N VAL A 232 -10.67 5.78 -23.11
CA VAL A 232 -9.87 5.62 -21.90
C VAL A 232 -10.31 6.63 -20.86
N PHE A 233 -10.70 6.14 -19.68
CA PHE A 233 -10.77 6.95 -18.48
C PHE A 233 -9.38 6.95 -17.82
N ARG A 234 -8.61 8.01 -18.10
CA ARG A 234 -7.17 8.06 -17.84
C ARG A 234 -6.83 8.23 -16.36
N GLU A 235 -7.67 8.95 -15.62
CA GLU A 235 -7.49 9.18 -14.19
C GLU A 235 -7.65 7.89 -13.38
N GLY A 236 -8.35 6.89 -13.95
CA GLY A 236 -8.44 5.53 -13.42
C GLY A 236 -9.05 5.44 -12.03
N MET A 237 -8.71 4.37 -11.31
CA MET A 237 -9.16 4.20 -9.91
C MET A 237 -8.74 5.34 -8.99
N PRO A 238 -7.49 5.87 -9.03
CA PRO A 238 -7.10 6.96 -8.15
C PRO A 238 -7.95 8.22 -8.35
N GLY A 239 -8.27 8.58 -9.61
CA GLY A 239 -9.16 9.69 -9.90
C GLY A 239 -10.59 9.45 -9.44
N TRP A 240 -11.10 8.23 -9.64
CA TRP A 240 -12.43 7.84 -9.19
C TRP A 240 -12.58 7.94 -7.66
N LEU A 241 -11.66 7.32 -6.91
CA LEU A 241 -11.72 7.23 -5.45
C LEU A 241 -11.57 8.58 -4.73
N GLN A 242 -11.10 9.62 -5.42
CA GLN A 242 -11.08 10.98 -4.87
C GLN A 242 -12.47 11.61 -4.82
N ARG A 243 -13.41 11.18 -5.68
CA ARG A 243 -14.73 11.81 -5.86
C ARG A 243 -15.90 10.88 -5.60
N LYS A 244 -15.69 9.57 -5.72
CA LYS A 244 -16.73 8.55 -5.72
C LYS A 244 -16.31 7.31 -4.92
N PRO A 245 -17.27 6.56 -4.37
CA PRO A 245 -16.98 5.29 -3.72
C PRO A 245 -16.55 4.23 -4.74
N GLY A 246 -15.61 3.37 -4.34
CA GLY A 246 -15.28 2.15 -5.09
C GLY A 246 -16.05 0.95 -4.59
N VAL A 247 -15.79 -0.21 -5.19
CA VAL A 247 -16.34 -1.52 -4.77
C VAL A 247 -15.19 -2.47 -4.52
N MET A 248 -15.25 -3.27 -3.47
CA MET A 248 -14.21 -4.23 -3.09
C MET A 248 -14.80 -5.62 -2.88
N THR A 249 -14.07 -6.64 -3.31
CA THR A 249 -14.57 -8.02 -3.24
C THR A 249 -14.48 -8.58 -1.82
N VAL A 250 -15.45 -9.40 -1.41
CA VAL A 250 -15.45 -10.13 -0.13
C VAL A 250 -14.16 -10.95 0.06
N LYS A 251 -13.68 -11.61 -1.01
CA LYS A 251 -12.44 -12.39 -0.99
C LYS A 251 -11.24 -11.54 -0.55
N PHE A 252 -11.13 -10.31 -1.07
CA PHE A 252 -10.03 -9.43 -0.70
C PHE A 252 -10.17 -8.90 0.73
N ILE A 253 -11.38 -8.60 1.18
CA ILE A 253 -11.63 -8.21 2.58
C ILE A 253 -11.12 -9.31 3.52
N LYS A 254 -11.47 -10.57 3.24
CA LYS A 254 -10.99 -11.71 4.01
C LYS A 254 -9.45 -11.77 4.03
N GLU A 255 -8.82 -11.86 2.86
CA GLU A 255 -7.39 -12.14 2.74
C GLU A 255 -6.50 -10.97 3.18
N ALA A 256 -6.89 -9.73 2.89
CA ALA A 256 -6.07 -8.54 3.13
C ALA A 256 -6.39 -7.84 4.46
N TRP A 257 -7.60 -8.02 4.99
CA TRP A 257 -8.04 -7.30 6.18
C TRP A 257 -8.34 -8.21 7.37
N LEU A 258 -9.16 -9.24 7.19
CA LEU A 258 -9.51 -10.14 8.30
C LEU A 258 -8.34 -11.04 8.71
N ASP A 259 -7.78 -11.78 7.75
CA ASP A 259 -6.71 -12.76 7.98
C ASP A 259 -5.42 -12.10 8.50
N LYS A 260 -5.23 -10.81 8.19
CA LYS A 260 -4.09 -9.99 8.65
C LYS A 260 -4.40 -9.14 9.89
N GLU A 261 -5.61 -9.24 10.42
CA GLU A 261 -6.10 -8.46 11.56
C GLU A 261 -5.80 -6.95 11.38
N MET A 262 -6.11 -6.44 10.19
CA MET A 262 -5.96 -5.02 9.88
C MET A 262 -7.23 -4.30 10.34
N PRO A 263 -7.12 -3.17 11.05
CA PRO A 263 -8.28 -2.43 11.48
C PRO A 263 -8.92 -1.68 10.31
N PHE A 264 -10.24 -1.71 10.26
CA PHE A 264 -11.07 -0.92 9.35
C PHE A 264 -12.39 -0.60 10.03
N VAL A 265 -13.10 0.39 9.50
CA VAL A 265 -14.48 0.68 9.87
C VAL A 265 -15.38 -0.09 8.91
N LEU A 266 -16.30 -0.89 9.46
CA LEU A 266 -17.33 -1.59 8.68
C LEU A 266 -18.71 -1.06 9.07
N LEU A 267 -19.47 -0.60 8.08
CA LEU A 267 -20.77 0.02 8.28
C LEU A 267 -21.87 -0.80 7.61
N ASP A 268 -22.86 -1.21 8.39
CA ASP A 268 -24.08 -1.84 7.91
C ASP A 268 -25.13 -0.77 7.64
N THR A 269 -25.52 -0.60 6.38
CA THR A 269 -26.45 0.45 5.97
C THR A 269 -27.89 -0.03 5.88
N ARG A 270 -28.18 -1.27 6.26
CA ARG A 270 -29.56 -1.80 6.32
C ARG A 270 -30.33 -1.20 7.49
N SER A 271 -31.65 -1.39 7.50
CA SER A 271 -32.45 -1.01 8.66
C SER A 271 -32.03 -1.84 9.90
N PRO A 272 -32.12 -1.30 11.12
CA PRO A 272 -31.78 -2.04 12.34
C PRO A 272 -32.50 -3.40 12.44
N LYS A 273 -33.79 -3.44 12.06
CA LYS A 273 -34.61 -4.67 12.06
C LYS A 273 -34.09 -5.75 11.11
N GLU A 274 -33.49 -5.36 10.00
CA GLU A 274 -32.85 -6.31 9.08
C GLU A 274 -31.48 -6.74 9.59
N ALA A 275 -30.71 -5.80 10.12
CA ALA A 275 -29.38 -6.06 10.66
C ALA A 275 -29.43 -7.02 11.87
N GLU A 276 -30.39 -6.87 12.78
CA GLU A 276 -30.58 -7.73 13.97
C GLU A 276 -30.73 -9.22 13.62
N LYS A 277 -31.20 -9.54 12.40
CA LYS A 277 -31.37 -10.92 11.91
C LYS A 277 -30.08 -11.56 11.40
N GLY A 278 -28.99 -10.80 11.31
CA GLY A 278 -27.73 -11.25 10.75
C GLY A 278 -26.92 -10.09 10.21
N PHE A 279 -25.78 -9.79 10.84
CA PHE A 279 -24.83 -8.74 10.46
C PHE A 279 -23.39 -9.25 10.45
N ILE A 280 -22.51 -8.61 9.69
CA ILE A 280 -21.09 -8.96 9.68
C ILE A 280 -20.48 -8.57 11.03
N LYS A 281 -19.72 -9.48 11.65
CA LYS A 281 -19.03 -9.24 12.92
C LYS A 281 -18.29 -7.90 12.91
N ASN A 282 -18.44 -7.13 14.00
CA ASN A 282 -17.89 -5.77 14.20
C ASN A 282 -18.46 -4.69 13.27
N ALA A 283 -19.48 -4.97 12.47
CA ALA A 283 -20.19 -3.93 11.72
C ALA A 283 -20.93 -2.99 12.65
N VAL A 284 -20.93 -1.71 12.31
CA VAL A 284 -21.68 -0.67 13.01
C VAL A 284 -22.88 -0.24 12.18
N THR A 285 -24.04 -0.17 12.81
CA THR A 285 -25.28 0.27 12.16
C THR A 285 -25.18 1.72 11.72
N PHE A 286 -25.33 1.98 10.42
CA PHE A 286 -25.21 3.28 9.78
C PHE A 286 -26.20 3.42 8.60
N PRO A 287 -27.53 3.38 8.84
CA PRO A 287 -28.53 3.38 7.78
C PRO A 287 -28.70 4.74 7.08
N VAL A 288 -28.30 5.82 7.73
CA VAL A 288 -28.50 7.19 7.24
C VAL A 288 -27.18 7.94 7.32
N VAL A 289 -26.92 8.76 6.29
CA VAL A 289 -25.81 9.70 6.25
C VAL A 289 -26.36 11.13 6.36
N ASP A 290 -26.03 11.78 7.45
CA ASP A 290 -26.44 13.13 7.85
C ASP A 290 -25.38 13.76 8.77
N GLU A 291 -25.59 15.00 9.22
CA GLU A 291 -24.61 15.69 10.07
C GLU A 291 -24.33 14.94 11.39
N LYS A 292 -25.33 14.27 11.97
CA LYS A 292 -25.20 13.57 13.26
C LYS A 292 -24.39 12.29 13.11
N SER A 293 -24.72 11.47 12.13
CA SER A 293 -24.03 10.22 11.82
C SER A 293 -22.59 10.48 11.35
N LEU A 294 -22.32 11.52 10.58
CA LEU A 294 -20.96 11.87 10.17
C LEU A 294 -20.03 12.23 11.35
N LYS A 295 -20.58 12.74 12.46
CA LYS A 295 -19.83 13.01 13.70
C LYS A 295 -19.42 11.74 14.44
N THR A 296 -20.02 10.59 14.15
CA THR A 296 -19.65 9.30 14.77
C THR A 296 -18.48 8.62 14.06
N LEU A 297 -18.19 9.01 12.80
CA LEU A 297 -17.03 8.52 12.05
C LEU A 297 -15.71 8.95 12.71
N PRO A 298 -14.61 8.16 12.55
CA PRO A 298 -13.31 8.56 13.03
C PRO A 298 -12.87 9.90 12.43
N LYS A 299 -12.05 10.68 13.13
CA LYS A 299 -11.54 11.95 12.58
C LYS A 299 -10.85 11.72 11.22
N LYS A 300 -11.14 12.56 10.23
CA LYS A 300 -10.57 12.48 8.87
C LYS A 300 -9.05 12.38 8.82
N ALA A 301 -8.36 13.07 9.73
CA ALA A 301 -6.89 13.05 9.84
C ALA A 301 -6.32 11.63 10.07
N VAL A 302 -7.09 10.73 10.69
CA VAL A 302 -6.68 9.36 10.97
C VAL A 302 -6.75 8.47 9.73
N LYS A 303 -7.46 8.91 8.65
CA LYS A 303 -7.58 8.20 7.37
C LYS A 303 -7.98 6.72 7.53
N ALA A 304 -8.97 6.48 8.39
CA ALA A 304 -9.50 5.14 8.61
C ALA A 304 -10.03 4.55 7.28
N PRO A 305 -9.69 3.30 6.93
CA PRO A 305 -10.36 2.58 5.85
C PRO A 305 -11.84 2.38 6.22
N ILE A 306 -12.75 2.83 5.36
CA ILE A 306 -14.20 2.73 5.60
C ILE A 306 -14.81 1.84 4.52
N PHE A 307 -15.41 0.74 4.97
CA PHE A 307 -16.19 -0.17 4.14
C PHE A 307 -17.65 -0.10 4.53
N VAL A 308 -18.54 -0.07 3.54
CA VAL A 308 -19.99 -0.07 3.75
C VAL A 308 -20.60 -1.27 3.04
N TYR A 309 -21.67 -1.82 3.59
CA TYR A 309 -22.42 -2.89 2.95
C TYR A 309 -23.91 -2.79 3.27
N ASP A 310 -24.71 -3.37 2.40
CA ASP A 310 -26.13 -3.65 2.63
C ASP A 310 -26.41 -5.13 2.27
N ALA A 311 -27.63 -5.45 1.83
CA ALA A 311 -28.00 -6.80 1.44
C ALA A 311 -27.16 -7.34 0.27
N ASP A 312 -26.93 -6.53 -0.78
CA ASP A 312 -26.45 -6.97 -2.09
C ASP A 312 -25.37 -6.08 -2.74
N GLY A 313 -24.92 -5.04 -2.04
CA GLY A 313 -23.94 -4.05 -2.48
C GLY A 313 -24.48 -3.02 -3.48
N LYS A 314 -25.78 -3.02 -3.76
CA LYS A 314 -26.40 -2.18 -4.81
C LYS A 314 -27.48 -1.23 -4.28
N GLY A 315 -27.92 -1.41 -3.05
CA GLY A 315 -28.93 -0.59 -2.40
C GLY A 315 -28.35 0.62 -1.65
N ASN A 316 -28.77 0.76 -0.39
CA ASN A 316 -28.45 1.91 0.45
C ASN A 316 -26.94 2.12 0.68
N SER A 317 -26.14 1.05 0.60
CA SER A 317 -24.67 1.13 0.74
C SER A 317 -24.04 2.12 -0.25
N GLN A 318 -24.53 2.20 -1.49
CA GLN A 318 -24.04 3.13 -2.49
C GLN A 318 -24.32 4.60 -2.11
N ALA A 319 -25.54 4.88 -1.65
CA ALA A 319 -25.96 6.23 -1.25
C ALA A 319 -25.19 6.71 0.00
N VAL A 320 -25.07 5.85 1.01
CA VAL A 320 -24.29 6.13 2.22
C VAL A 320 -22.81 6.33 1.89
N ALA A 321 -22.20 5.45 1.09
CA ALA A 321 -20.81 5.60 0.67
C ALA A 321 -20.58 6.96 -0.01
N GLN A 322 -21.47 7.34 -0.93
CA GLN A 322 -21.38 8.60 -1.64
C GLN A 322 -21.53 9.82 -0.71
N GLY A 323 -22.40 9.74 0.30
CA GLY A 323 -22.55 10.79 1.32
C GLY A 323 -21.28 10.94 2.17
N ILE A 324 -20.67 9.83 2.58
CA ILE A 324 -19.42 9.82 3.34
C ILE A 324 -18.28 10.41 2.50
N VAL A 325 -18.19 10.06 1.21
CA VAL A 325 -17.22 10.66 0.26
C VAL A 325 -17.42 12.16 0.12
N LYS A 326 -18.66 12.63 -0.07
CA LYS A 326 -18.98 14.07 -0.15
C LYS A 326 -18.62 14.82 1.13
N ALA A 327 -18.72 14.15 2.28
CA ALA A 327 -18.28 14.70 3.55
C ALA A 327 -16.75 14.80 3.69
N GLY A 328 -15.96 14.35 2.70
CA GLY A 328 -14.50 14.49 2.66
C GLY A 328 -13.74 13.29 3.24
N TYR A 329 -14.41 12.15 3.41
CA TYR A 329 -13.77 10.87 3.73
C TYR A 329 -13.46 10.14 2.42
N ALA A 330 -12.19 9.88 2.12
CA ALA A 330 -11.81 9.09 0.96
C ALA A 330 -10.51 8.30 1.24
N PRO A 331 -10.40 7.05 0.78
CA PRO A 331 -11.40 6.30 0.01
C PRO A 331 -12.51 5.68 0.89
N VAL A 332 -13.69 5.45 0.30
CA VAL A 332 -14.78 4.64 0.86
C VAL A 332 -15.12 3.54 -0.13
N LEU A 333 -15.25 2.30 0.33
CA LEU A 333 -15.50 1.14 -0.54
C LEU A 333 -16.80 0.43 -0.13
N VAL A 334 -17.62 0.08 -1.13
CA VAL A 334 -18.79 -0.77 -0.95
C VAL A 334 -18.36 -2.24 -1.03
N VAL A 335 -18.87 -3.09 -0.15
CA VAL A 335 -18.65 -4.55 -0.22
C VAL A 335 -19.44 -5.12 -1.38
N ASP A 336 -18.74 -5.70 -2.35
CA ASP A 336 -19.36 -6.31 -3.53
C ASP A 336 -20.30 -7.44 -3.14
N GLY A 337 -21.56 -7.37 -3.58
CA GLY A 337 -22.59 -8.36 -3.25
C GLY A 337 -23.09 -8.30 -1.80
N GLY A 338 -22.68 -7.31 -1.00
CA GLY A 338 -23.17 -7.07 0.36
C GLY A 338 -22.99 -8.26 1.31
N ILE A 339 -23.89 -8.38 2.28
CA ILE A 339 -23.89 -9.52 3.22
C ILE A 339 -24.26 -10.85 2.54
N ALA A 340 -25.02 -10.82 1.43
CA ALA A 340 -25.34 -12.04 0.69
C ALA A 340 -24.08 -12.70 0.12
N ALA A 341 -23.17 -11.91 -0.47
CA ALA A 341 -21.87 -12.43 -0.93
C ALA A 341 -20.97 -12.82 0.24
N TRP A 342 -21.05 -12.12 1.37
CA TRP A 342 -20.32 -12.48 2.59
C TRP A 342 -20.69 -13.88 3.08
N GLN A 343 -21.99 -14.16 3.22
CA GLN A 343 -22.51 -15.46 3.61
C GLN A 343 -22.21 -16.54 2.57
N LYS A 344 -22.34 -16.22 1.28
CA LYS A 344 -21.98 -17.14 0.19
C LYS A 344 -20.49 -17.54 0.22
N ALA A 345 -19.62 -16.65 0.71
CA ALA A 345 -18.21 -16.93 0.92
C ALA A 345 -17.92 -17.76 2.19
N GLY A 346 -18.95 -18.17 2.94
CA GLY A 346 -18.81 -18.95 4.18
C GLY A 346 -18.26 -18.14 5.35
N LEU A 347 -18.30 -16.81 5.28
CA LEU A 347 -17.81 -15.94 6.35
C LEU A 347 -18.88 -15.76 7.45
N PRO A 348 -18.47 -15.64 8.72
CA PRO A 348 -19.38 -15.61 9.84
C PRO A 348 -20.22 -14.32 9.87
N VAL A 349 -21.44 -14.46 10.40
CA VAL A 349 -22.36 -13.38 10.76
C VAL A 349 -22.80 -13.53 12.21
N GLU A 350 -23.17 -12.43 12.84
CA GLU A 350 -23.70 -12.35 14.20
C GLU A 350 -25.18 -11.93 14.15
N ASN A 351 -25.95 -12.25 15.20
CA ASN A 351 -27.36 -11.90 15.32
C ASN A 351 -27.60 -11.14 16.63
N GLY A 352 -28.67 -10.34 16.69
CA GLY A 352 -29.09 -9.65 17.91
C GLY A 352 -28.47 -8.26 18.06
N ALA A 353 -27.82 -8.00 19.19
CA ALA A 353 -27.42 -6.66 19.62
C ALA A 353 -26.46 -5.98 18.62
N LEU A 354 -26.89 -4.85 18.07
CA LEU A 354 -26.13 -4.10 17.07
C LEU A 354 -25.14 -3.13 17.72
N ALA A 355 -23.94 -3.05 17.15
CA ALA A 355 -23.00 -1.99 17.50
C ALA A 355 -23.47 -0.66 16.88
N THR A 356 -23.53 0.39 17.69
CA THR A 356 -23.90 1.76 17.27
C THR A 356 -22.74 2.75 17.37
N LYS A 357 -21.62 2.33 17.97
CA LYS A 357 -20.43 3.14 18.18
C LYS A 357 -19.26 2.59 17.36
N ILE A 358 -18.64 3.47 16.59
CA ILE A 358 -17.44 3.14 15.83
C ILE A 358 -16.22 3.19 16.75
N ALA A 359 -15.56 2.05 16.91
CA ALA A 359 -14.27 1.94 17.60
C ALA A 359 -13.19 1.60 16.55
N TYR A 360 -12.56 2.63 16.00
CA TYR A 360 -11.42 2.46 15.10
C TYR A 360 -10.13 2.81 15.83
N ILE A 361 -9.29 1.80 16.01
CA ILE A 361 -7.94 1.96 16.56
C ILE A 361 -6.96 1.64 15.43
N PRO A 362 -6.21 2.63 14.91
CA PRO A 362 -5.18 2.37 13.92
C PRO A 362 -4.16 1.39 14.49
N LYS A 363 -3.80 0.37 13.71
CA LYS A 363 -2.70 -0.54 14.02
C LYS A 363 -1.41 0.24 13.77
N PRO A 364 -0.61 0.53 14.80
CA PRO A 364 0.68 1.19 14.61
C PRO A 364 1.56 0.36 13.69
N LYS A 365 2.47 1.00 12.96
CA LYS A 365 3.50 0.25 12.22
C LYS A 365 4.31 -0.60 13.21
N ALA A 366 4.90 -1.70 12.74
CA ALA A 366 5.77 -2.51 13.57
C ALA A 366 6.90 -1.63 14.15
N GLY A 367 7.01 -1.56 15.48
CA GLY A 367 7.97 -0.69 16.17
C GLY A 367 7.51 0.75 16.42
N GLU A 368 6.36 1.18 15.92
CA GLU A 368 5.85 2.53 16.19
C GLU A 368 5.39 2.67 17.64
N ILE A 369 5.89 3.70 18.34
CA ILE A 369 5.40 4.11 19.66
C ILE A 369 4.30 5.17 19.51
N SER A 370 3.24 5.09 20.33
CA SER A 370 2.18 6.11 20.32
C SER A 370 2.70 7.46 20.83
N ILE A 371 2.06 8.55 20.39
CA ILE A 371 2.40 9.92 20.85
C ILE A 371 2.30 10.00 22.38
N ASP A 372 1.25 9.43 22.98
CA ASP A 372 1.05 9.48 24.43
C ASP A 372 2.16 8.72 25.17
N ASN A 373 2.49 7.50 24.73
CA ASN A 373 3.58 6.72 25.32
C ASN A 373 4.93 7.41 25.14
N PHE A 374 5.15 8.07 24.00
CA PHE A 374 6.37 8.84 23.77
C PHE A 374 6.44 10.08 24.67
N LYS A 375 5.33 10.80 24.86
CA LYS A 375 5.24 11.95 25.80
C LYS A 375 5.56 11.51 27.24
N THR A 376 5.04 10.38 27.69
CA THR A 376 5.40 9.81 29.00
C THR A 376 6.88 9.44 29.07
N LEU A 377 7.43 8.83 28.02
CA LEU A 377 8.84 8.44 27.96
C LEU A 377 9.80 9.64 28.03
N ILE A 378 9.50 10.75 27.34
CA ILE A 378 10.39 11.93 27.33
C ILE A 378 10.26 12.77 28.60
N ALA A 379 9.18 12.61 29.36
CA ALA A 379 9.04 13.25 30.67
C ALA A 379 9.97 12.61 31.72
N ALA A 380 10.21 11.30 31.61
CA ALA A 380 11.14 10.56 32.46
C ALA A 380 11.69 9.34 31.70
N ILE A 381 12.88 9.50 31.10
CA ILE A 381 13.51 8.42 30.32
C ILE A 381 13.95 7.29 31.27
N PRO A 382 13.42 6.07 31.14
CA PRO A 382 13.80 4.96 32.01
C PRO A 382 15.28 4.57 31.84
N ALA A 383 15.92 4.08 32.91
CA ALA A 383 17.35 3.74 32.89
C ALA A 383 17.72 2.61 31.91
N ASP A 384 16.78 1.72 31.62
CA ASP A 384 16.88 0.63 30.64
C ASP A 384 16.59 1.08 29.19
N THR A 385 16.32 2.37 28.98
CA THR A 385 15.95 2.95 27.70
C THR A 385 16.99 3.96 27.23
N ILE A 386 17.26 3.97 25.93
CA ILE A 386 18.02 5.02 25.25
C ILE A 386 17.12 5.70 24.22
N LEU A 387 16.90 7.00 24.42
CA LEU A 387 16.25 7.86 23.45
C LEU A 387 17.30 8.37 22.48
N ILE A 388 17.11 8.13 21.18
CA ILE A 388 18.04 8.59 20.15
C ILE A 388 17.39 9.64 19.24
N ASP A 389 18.07 10.78 19.12
CA ASP A 389 17.76 11.79 18.12
C ASP A 389 18.51 11.43 16.84
N VAL A 390 17.77 11.02 15.81
CA VAL A 390 18.37 10.49 14.58
C VAL A 390 18.50 11.52 13.47
N ARG A 391 18.38 12.81 13.83
CA ARG A 391 18.55 13.96 12.94
C ARG A 391 20.03 14.33 12.75
N PRO A 392 20.36 15.06 11.67
CA PRO A 392 21.66 15.69 11.50
C PRO A 392 22.03 16.62 12.68
N PRO A 393 23.32 16.74 13.05
CA PRO A 393 23.77 17.53 14.21
C PRO A 393 23.42 19.02 14.15
N ASP A 394 23.28 19.60 12.95
CA ASP A 394 22.82 20.97 12.74
C ASP A 394 21.37 21.17 13.20
N GLU A 395 20.46 20.22 12.94
CA GLU A 395 19.07 20.29 13.44
C GLU A 395 18.99 20.11 14.96
N VAL A 396 19.93 19.38 15.55
CA VAL A 396 19.99 19.18 17.01
C VAL A 396 20.42 20.46 17.72
N LYS A 397 21.25 21.30 17.08
CA LYS A 397 21.65 22.61 17.62
C LYS A 397 20.49 23.59 17.71
N GLU A 398 19.48 23.46 16.84
CA GLU A 398 18.25 24.27 16.88
C GLU A 398 17.34 23.88 18.05
N GLY A 399 17.53 22.71 18.64
CA GLY A 399 16.79 22.22 19.80
C GLY A 399 16.67 20.70 19.79
N ALA A 400 16.73 20.07 20.95
CA ALA A 400 16.63 18.61 21.11
C ALA A 400 15.87 18.23 22.37
N ILE A 401 15.34 17.01 22.41
CA ILE A 401 14.68 16.48 23.60
C ILE A 401 15.75 16.20 24.65
N ALA A 402 15.55 16.72 25.87
CA ALA A 402 16.48 16.50 26.97
C ALA A 402 16.71 15.01 27.24
N GLY A 403 17.98 14.62 27.42
CA GLY A 403 18.38 13.23 27.63
C GLY A 403 18.44 12.36 26.36
N ALA A 404 18.10 12.89 25.19
CA ALA A 404 18.32 12.20 23.92
C ALA A 404 19.81 12.18 23.52
N VAL A 405 20.27 11.04 23.00
CA VAL A 405 21.60 10.91 22.41
C VAL A 405 21.50 11.13 20.90
N ASN A 406 22.23 12.09 20.35
CA ASN A 406 22.25 12.28 18.90
C ASN A 406 23.08 11.19 18.21
N ILE A 407 22.40 10.34 17.45
CA ILE A 407 22.97 9.33 16.57
C ILE A 407 22.28 9.49 15.21
N PRO A 408 22.82 10.36 14.33
CA PRO A 408 22.23 10.61 13.03
C PRO A 408 21.96 9.30 12.29
N THR A 409 20.82 9.20 11.62
CA THR A 409 20.40 7.98 10.90
C THR A 409 21.50 7.47 9.94
N THR A 410 22.26 8.40 9.37
CA THR A 410 23.37 8.12 8.44
C THR A 410 24.58 7.47 9.09
N GLU A 411 24.75 7.59 10.41
CA GLU A 411 25.91 7.18 11.19
C GLU A 411 25.64 5.96 12.07
N ILE A 412 24.38 5.47 12.14
CA ILE A 412 23.98 4.37 13.02
C ILE A 412 24.89 3.15 12.86
N ASP A 413 25.21 2.75 11.63
CA ASP A 413 26.08 1.60 11.35
C ASP A 413 27.49 1.75 11.92
N GLN A 414 28.03 2.97 11.96
CA GLN A 414 29.36 3.28 12.47
C GLN A 414 29.35 3.43 14.00
N ARG A 415 28.18 3.73 14.57
CA ARG A 415 28.00 4.05 15.99
C ARG A 415 27.26 2.97 16.76
N LEU A 416 27.16 1.75 16.22
CA LEU A 416 26.52 0.61 16.88
C LEU A 416 27.11 0.31 18.27
N ALA A 417 28.41 0.56 18.47
CA ALA A 417 29.06 0.40 19.77
C ALA A 417 28.48 1.30 20.89
N GLN A 418 27.79 2.39 20.52
CA GLN A 418 27.12 3.29 21.46
C GLN A 418 25.68 2.86 21.78
N LEU A 419 25.21 1.80 21.13
CA LEU A 419 23.85 1.28 21.25
C LEU A 419 23.91 -0.12 21.87
N PRO A 420 23.68 -0.25 23.19
CA PRO A 420 23.57 -1.55 23.85
C PRO A 420 22.36 -2.32 23.32
N LYS A 421 22.50 -3.62 23.06
CA LYS A 421 21.41 -4.46 22.51
C LYS A 421 20.36 -4.83 23.55
N GLU A 422 20.72 -4.73 24.81
CA GLU A 422 19.97 -5.10 26.00
C GLU A 422 19.03 -3.98 26.42
N LYS A 423 19.36 -2.74 26.03
CA LYS A 423 18.52 -1.56 26.28
C LYS A 423 17.41 -1.44 25.24
N ARG A 424 16.30 -0.86 25.65
CA ARG A 424 15.24 -0.40 24.76
C ARG A 424 15.71 0.83 24.00
N ILE A 425 15.71 0.80 22.67
CA ILE A 425 16.05 1.96 21.84
C ILE A 425 14.77 2.60 21.33
N VAL A 426 14.61 3.91 21.53
CA VAL A 426 13.49 4.68 20.96
C VAL A 426 14.06 5.81 20.11
N ALA A 427 13.76 5.80 18.81
CA ALA A 427 14.21 6.81 17.86
C ALA A 427 13.14 7.89 17.63
N TYR A 428 13.57 9.14 17.46
CA TYR A 428 12.71 10.22 16.99
C TYR A 428 13.42 11.15 16.00
N CYS A 429 12.64 11.88 15.22
CA CYS A 429 13.07 12.97 14.35
C CYS A 429 11.90 13.97 14.17
N ASN A 430 12.00 14.95 13.26
CA ASN A 430 10.93 15.95 13.06
C ASN A 430 9.65 15.41 12.42
N SER A 431 9.68 14.29 11.69
CA SER A 431 8.55 13.82 10.86
C SER A 431 8.33 12.30 10.92
N GLY A 432 9.04 11.62 11.82
CA GLY A 432 9.05 10.15 11.96
C GLY A 432 9.78 9.36 10.88
N THR A 433 10.07 9.95 9.72
CA THR A 433 10.75 9.26 8.61
C THR A 433 12.11 8.69 8.98
N LEU A 434 12.99 9.53 9.53
CA LEU A 434 14.34 9.12 9.90
C LEU A 434 14.31 8.16 11.08
N ALA A 435 13.35 8.33 11.99
CA ALA A 435 13.14 7.44 13.11
C ALA A 435 12.73 6.03 12.66
N GLU A 436 11.86 5.92 11.65
CA GLU A 436 11.49 4.65 11.02
C GLU A 436 12.69 3.99 10.32
N MET A 437 13.58 4.77 9.67
CA MET A 437 14.84 4.24 9.13
C MET A 437 15.71 3.62 10.22
N ALA A 438 15.91 4.36 11.32
CA ALA A 438 16.72 3.89 12.44
C ALA A 438 16.15 2.59 13.01
N TYR A 439 14.82 2.47 13.12
CA TYR A 439 14.16 1.24 13.52
C TYR A 439 14.52 0.06 12.60
N HIS A 440 14.35 0.20 11.29
CA HIS A 440 14.64 -0.89 10.35
C HIS A 440 16.13 -1.25 10.32
N THR A 441 17.03 -0.27 10.33
CA THR A 441 18.48 -0.50 10.39
C THR A 441 18.84 -1.31 11.64
N LEU A 442 18.40 -0.86 12.82
CA LEU A 442 18.73 -1.55 14.08
C LEU A 442 18.09 -2.93 14.18
N LYS A 443 16.83 -3.10 13.75
CA LYS A 443 16.21 -4.44 13.66
C LYS A 443 17.02 -5.37 12.74
N GLY A 444 17.50 -4.88 11.60
CA GLY A 444 18.36 -5.63 10.68
C GLY A 444 19.72 -6.01 11.27
N LYS A 445 20.26 -5.21 12.20
CA LYS A 445 21.48 -5.52 12.96
C LYS A 445 21.25 -6.41 14.19
N GLY A 446 20.04 -6.95 14.33
CA GLY A 446 19.68 -7.87 15.41
C GLY A 446 19.41 -7.19 16.75
N TYR A 447 19.03 -5.91 16.77
CA TYR A 447 18.54 -5.28 17.99
C TYR A 447 17.11 -5.78 18.30
N PRO A 448 16.87 -6.34 19.49
CA PRO A 448 15.58 -6.95 19.81
C PRO A 448 14.50 -5.88 20.09
N SER A 449 14.85 -4.83 20.83
CA SER A 449 13.91 -3.85 21.41
C SER A 449 14.11 -2.45 20.82
N VAL A 450 13.62 -2.23 19.60
CA VAL A 450 13.71 -0.95 18.90
C VAL A 450 12.32 -0.40 18.63
N PHE A 451 12.13 0.89 18.89
CA PHE A 451 10.89 1.62 18.63
C PHE A 451 11.18 2.96 17.96
N PHE A 452 10.17 3.54 17.31
CA PHE A 452 10.29 4.86 16.70
C PHE A 452 9.00 5.67 16.83
N LEU A 453 9.13 6.99 16.93
CA LEU A 453 8.00 7.91 16.88
C LEU A 453 7.66 8.24 15.42
N ASN A 454 6.41 7.99 15.01
CA ASN A 454 5.89 8.39 13.71
C ASN A 454 4.95 9.60 13.85
N ALA A 455 5.54 10.78 14.09
CA ALA A 455 4.81 12.02 14.30
C ALA A 455 5.64 13.23 13.86
N LYS A 456 4.97 14.37 13.69
CA LYS A 456 5.61 15.67 13.59
C LYS A 456 6.08 16.09 14.98
N VAL A 457 7.36 16.45 15.11
CA VAL A 457 7.98 16.94 16.35
C VAL A 457 8.55 18.33 16.09
N GLU A 458 8.12 19.29 16.89
CA GLU A 458 8.62 20.66 16.92
C GLU A 458 9.20 20.92 18.31
N ILE A 459 10.39 21.53 18.34
CA ILE A 459 11.13 21.79 19.57
C ILE A 459 11.49 23.26 19.55
N ASP A 460 10.97 24.02 20.51
CA ASP A 460 11.19 25.46 20.65
C ASP A 460 11.50 25.78 22.11
N GLU A 461 12.65 26.38 22.38
CA GLU A 461 13.13 26.72 23.73
C GLU A 461 12.97 25.56 24.76
N GLY A 462 13.17 24.31 24.32
CA GLY A 462 13.04 23.11 25.16
C GLY A 462 11.60 22.61 25.38
N LYS A 463 10.59 23.30 24.84
CA LYS A 463 9.22 22.79 24.75
C LYS A 463 9.09 21.87 23.53
N VAL A 464 8.52 20.69 23.74
CA VAL A 464 8.33 19.68 22.70
C VAL A 464 6.85 19.59 22.35
N GLU A 465 6.52 20.00 21.13
CA GLU A 465 5.19 19.82 20.55
C GLU A 465 5.18 18.62 19.60
N ILE A 466 4.20 17.72 19.79
CA ILE A 466 4.07 16.49 18.99
C ILE A 466 2.67 16.44 18.39
N SER A 467 2.59 16.40 17.06
CA SER A 467 1.35 16.36 16.29
C SER A 467 1.41 15.30 15.19
N ARG A 468 0.25 14.89 14.68
CA ARG A 468 0.12 13.78 13.73
C ARG A 468 -0.11 14.27 12.30
#